data_AF-A0A3B1DY36-F1
#
_entry.id   AF-A0A3B1DY36-F1
#
_cell.length_a   1.000
_cell.length_b   1.000
_cell.length_c   1.000
_cell.angle_alpha   90.00
_cell.angle_beta   90.00
_cell.angle_gamma   90.00
#
_symmetry.space_group_name_H-M   'P 1'
#
loop_
_entity.id
_entity.type
_entity.pdbx_description
1 polymer ?
#
loop_
_entity_poly.entity_id
_entity_poly.type
_entity_poly.pdbx_seq_one_letter_code
_entity_poly.pdbx_strand_id
1 'polypeptide(L)'
;MVENGFLGNGASFMLDFVVTALVLVVPVLVFSLFTVKIWKNYSLHKFLQITLAIVLLIAVLAFEVDMRLHGGWIAIVNKDATAPRLDAEQLSFVSKLLYFHLLFAISTPLLWATTIFLALKRFPSPPMPSAHSKLHKRLGWISTIDLVLTSVTGLVFYYFAFMK
;
A
#
# COMPACT_ATOMS: atom_id res chain seq x y z
N MET A 1 -9.34 -17.38 13.59
CA MET A 1 -8.97 -16.58 12.41
C MET A 1 -9.80 -17.06 11.25
N VAL A 2 -10.30 -16.18 10.39
CA VAL A 2 -11.00 -16.61 9.18
C VAL A 2 -9.92 -17.15 8.25
N GLU A 3 -9.84 -18.47 8.10
CA GLU A 3 -8.77 -19.14 7.32
C GLU A 3 -8.76 -18.71 5.84
N ASN A 4 -9.91 -18.27 5.33
CA ASN A 4 -10.09 -17.87 3.95
C ASN A 4 -10.54 -16.40 3.85
N GLY A 5 -10.09 -15.75 2.79
CA GLY A 5 -10.46 -14.40 2.47
C GLY A 5 -11.85 -14.28 1.83
N PHE A 6 -12.31 -13.03 1.71
CA PHE A 6 -13.66 -12.69 1.24
C PHE A 6 -13.77 -12.55 -0.29
N LEU A 7 -12.66 -12.58 -1.03
CA LEU A 7 -12.63 -12.52 -2.50
C LEU A 7 -12.76 -13.91 -3.16
N GLY A 8 -12.76 -14.99 -2.36
CA GLY A 8 -13.01 -16.36 -2.85
C GLY A 8 -11.82 -17.04 -3.55
N ASN A 9 -10.62 -16.45 -3.52
CA ASN A 9 -9.45 -16.95 -4.25
C ASN A 9 -8.50 -17.82 -3.40
N GLY A 10 -8.91 -18.22 -2.19
CA GLY A 10 -8.10 -19.03 -1.27
C GLY A 10 -7.01 -18.28 -0.50
N ALA A 11 -6.87 -16.96 -0.71
CA ALA A 11 -6.02 -16.09 0.10
C ALA A 11 -6.52 -15.98 1.57
N SER A 12 -5.74 -15.37 2.46
CA SER A 12 -6.20 -15.03 3.81
C SER A 12 -7.10 -13.80 3.79
N PHE A 13 -7.91 -13.61 4.84
CA PHE A 13 -8.70 -12.39 5.01
C PHE A 13 -7.86 -11.12 4.92
N MET A 14 -6.68 -11.11 5.54
CA MET A 14 -5.84 -9.92 5.59
C MET A 14 -5.18 -9.62 4.24
N LEU A 15 -4.83 -10.65 3.45
CA LEU A 15 -4.38 -10.47 2.07
C LEU A 15 -5.47 -9.80 1.20
N ASP A 16 -6.71 -10.28 1.27
CA ASP A 16 -7.83 -9.69 0.53
C ASP A 16 -8.13 -8.26 0.96
N PHE A 17 -8.02 -7.99 2.26
CA PHE A 17 -8.15 -6.65 2.82
C PHE A 17 -7.08 -5.70 2.26
N VAL A 18 -5.80 -6.09 2.29
CA VAL A 18 -4.70 -5.26 1.78
C VAL A 18 -4.83 -5.05 0.28
N VAL A 19 -5.15 -6.08 -0.50
CA VAL A 19 -5.33 -5.97 -1.94
C VAL A 19 -6.48 -5.02 -2.29
N THR A 20 -7.59 -5.11 -1.56
CA THR A 20 -8.70 -4.16 -1.70
C THR A 20 -8.26 -2.74 -1.34
N ALA A 21 -7.46 -2.57 -0.28
CA ALA A 21 -6.89 -1.28 0.09
C ALA A 21 -5.95 -0.71 -0.99
N LEU A 22 -5.16 -1.54 -1.67
CA LEU A 22 -4.31 -1.11 -2.80
C LEU A 22 -5.14 -0.63 -4.01
N VAL A 23 -6.31 -1.23 -4.26
CA VAL A 23 -7.23 -0.72 -5.28
C VAL A 23 -7.82 0.63 -4.87
N LEU A 24 -8.21 0.80 -3.60
CA LEU A 24 -8.88 2.00 -3.10
C LEU A 24 -7.93 3.17 -2.81
N VAL A 25 -6.69 2.92 -2.45
CA VAL A 25 -5.75 4.00 -2.09
C VAL A 25 -5.46 4.92 -3.27
N VAL A 26 -5.35 4.37 -4.49
CA VAL A 26 -5.06 5.15 -5.70
C VAL A 26 -6.15 6.19 -6.02
N PRO A 27 -7.46 5.84 -6.12
CA PRO A 27 -8.50 6.84 -6.35
C PRO A 27 -8.61 7.84 -5.20
N VAL A 28 -8.44 7.42 -3.93
CA VAL A 28 -8.45 8.38 -2.80
C VAL A 28 -7.24 9.32 -2.87
N LEU A 29 -6.08 8.85 -3.31
CA LEU A 29 -4.90 9.68 -3.52
C LEU A 29 -5.11 10.69 -4.65
N VAL A 30 -5.69 10.26 -5.78
CA VAL A 30 -6.07 11.14 -6.89
C VAL A 30 -7.07 12.21 -6.42
N PHE A 31 -8.09 11.82 -5.65
CA PHE A 31 -9.03 12.75 -5.04
C PHE A 31 -8.31 13.74 -4.11
N SER A 32 -7.40 13.26 -3.26
CA SER A 32 -6.59 14.11 -2.39
C SER A 32 -5.72 15.13 -3.15
N LEU A 33 -5.23 14.79 -4.34
CA LEU A 33 -4.51 15.73 -5.22
C LEU A 33 -5.47 16.72 -5.89
N PHE A 34 -6.67 16.28 -6.26
CA PHE A 34 -7.71 17.14 -6.83
C PHE A 34 -8.12 18.26 -5.86
N THR A 35 -8.25 17.96 -4.56
CA THR A 35 -8.61 18.97 -3.54
C THR A 35 -7.61 20.12 -3.47
N VAL A 36 -6.31 19.89 -3.64
CA VAL A 36 -5.29 20.96 -3.66
C VAL A 36 -5.12 21.61 -5.03
N LYS A 37 -5.30 20.86 -6.11
CA LYS A 37 -5.07 21.36 -7.48
C LYS A 37 -6.22 22.23 -7.95
N ILE A 38 -7.45 21.79 -7.72
CA ILE A 38 -8.66 22.43 -8.25
C ILE A 38 -9.33 23.26 -7.17
N TRP A 39 -9.70 22.65 -6.03
CA TRP A 39 -10.44 23.36 -4.98
C TRP A 39 -9.58 24.25 -4.07
N LYS A 40 -8.25 24.13 -4.14
CA LYS A 40 -7.31 24.81 -3.23
C LYS A 40 -7.62 24.53 -1.74
N ASN A 41 -8.25 23.40 -1.44
CA ASN A 41 -8.60 23.02 -0.08
C ASN A 41 -7.45 22.22 0.57
N TYR A 42 -6.45 22.95 1.06
CA TYR A 42 -5.26 22.37 1.69
C TYR A 42 -5.56 21.67 3.02
N SER A 43 -6.60 22.11 3.74
CA SER A 43 -7.04 21.47 4.99
C SER A 43 -7.59 20.07 4.74
N LEU A 44 -8.44 19.92 3.72
CA LEU A 44 -8.96 18.61 3.32
C LEU A 44 -7.85 17.69 2.83
N HIS A 45 -6.90 18.20 2.05
CA HIS A 45 -5.73 17.42 1.64
C HIS A 45 -4.92 16.91 2.84
N LYS A 46 -4.57 17.79 3.78
CA LYS A 46 -3.88 17.42 5.02
C LYS A 46 -4.65 16.33 5.77
N PHE A 47 -5.95 16.51 5.94
CA PHE A 47 -6.81 15.54 6.62
C PHE A 47 -6.79 14.18 5.92
N LEU A 48 -6.98 14.14 4.59
CA LEU A 48 -6.95 12.90 3.81
C LEU A 48 -5.60 12.18 3.90
N GLN A 49 -4.48 12.92 3.80
CA GLN A 49 -3.14 12.33 3.85
C GLN A 49 -2.83 11.75 5.23
N ILE A 50 -3.16 12.45 6.32
CA ILE A 50 -2.95 11.94 7.68
C ILE A 50 -3.86 10.72 7.95
N THR A 51 -5.13 10.81 7.56
CA THR A 51 -6.09 9.71 7.74
C THR A 51 -5.63 8.47 6.99
N LEU A 52 -5.28 8.59 5.71
CA LEU A 52 -4.75 7.47 4.93
C LEU A 52 -3.46 6.92 5.54
N ALA A 53 -2.53 7.78 6.00
CA ALA A 53 -1.27 7.32 6.58
C ALA A 53 -1.49 6.49 7.85
N ILE A 54 -2.39 6.92 8.73
CA ILE A 54 -2.72 6.16 9.95
C ILE A 54 -3.39 4.84 9.59
N VAL A 55 -4.41 4.85 8.74
CA VAL A 55 -5.16 3.65 8.35
C VAL A 55 -4.24 2.63 7.68
N LEU A 56 -3.40 3.06 6.73
CA LEU A 56 -2.49 2.16 6.03
C LEU A 56 -1.35 1.66 6.93
N LEU A 57 -0.86 2.48 7.86
CA LEU A 57 0.13 2.01 8.84
C LEU A 57 -0.45 0.88 9.71
N ILE A 58 -1.66 1.07 10.23
CA ILE A 58 -2.36 0.03 11.00
C ILE A 58 -2.57 -1.22 10.13
N ALA A 59 -3.01 -1.05 8.88
CA ALA A 59 -3.23 -2.16 7.96
C ALA A 59 -1.94 -2.94 7.69
N VAL A 60 -0.82 -2.28 7.42
CA VAL A 60 0.46 -2.97 7.15
C VAL A 60 0.99 -3.67 8.40
N LEU A 61 0.85 -3.08 9.58
CA LEU A 61 1.24 -3.73 10.84
C LEU A 61 0.39 -4.96 11.13
N ALA A 62 -0.93 -4.88 10.93
CA ALA A 62 -1.83 -6.01 11.06
C ALA A 62 -1.52 -7.11 10.03
N PHE A 63 -1.17 -6.72 8.79
CA PHE A 63 -0.77 -7.64 7.72
C PHE A 63 0.51 -8.38 8.05
N GLU A 64 1.52 -7.69 8.56
CA GLU A 64 2.77 -8.32 9.00
C GLU A 64 2.53 -9.35 10.12
N VAL A 65 1.66 -9.02 11.08
CA VAL A 65 1.27 -9.97 12.14
C VAL A 65 0.54 -11.18 11.56
N ASP A 66 -0.46 -10.98 10.69
CA ASP A 66 -1.17 -12.08 10.01
C ASP A 66 -0.20 -12.99 9.24
N MET A 67 0.76 -12.39 8.54
CA MET A 67 1.77 -13.11 7.78
C MET A 67 2.65 -13.98 8.65
N ARG A 68 3.09 -13.47 9.80
CA ARG A 68 3.89 -14.25 10.76
C ARG A 68 3.09 -15.39 11.39
N LEU A 69 1.83 -15.15 11.73
CA LEU A 69 0.95 -16.17 12.32
C LEU A 69 0.70 -17.35 11.38
N HIS A 70 0.67 -17.10 10.07
CA HIS A 70 0.53 -18.16 9.07
C HIS A 70 1.87 -18.81 8.67
N GLY A 71 3.02 -18.38 9.22
CA GLY A 71 4.33 -18.90 8.83
C GLY A 71 4.85 -18.34 7.49
N GLY A 72 4.29 -17.22 7.03
CA GLY A 72 4.67 -16.54 5.79
C GLY A 72 3.73 -16.80 4.61
N TRP A 73 3.91 -16.04 3.53
CA TRP A 73 3.01 -16.07 2.38
C TRP A 73 2.99 -17.42 1.64
N ILE A 74 4.09 -18.19 1.67
CA ILE A 74 4.16 -19.52 1.04
C ILE A 74 3.18 -20.49 1.70
N ALA A 75 3.08 -20.46 3.04
CA ALA A 75 2.14 -21.29 3.77
C ALA A 75 0.68 -20.88 3.51
N ILE A 76 0.43 -19.62 3.12
CA ILE A 76 -0.91 -19.17 2.71
C ILE A 76 -1.25 -19.57 1.28
N VAL A 77 -0.28 -19.54 0.35
CA VAL A 77 -0.55 -19.91 -1.04
C VAL A 77 -0.63 -21.43 -1.22
N ASN A 78 0.24 -22.18 -0.54
CA ASN A 78 0.31 -23.64 -0.56
C ASN A 78 -0.17 -24.22 0.79
N LYS A 79 -1.40 -23.85 1.20
CA LYS A 79 -2.03 -24.33 2.44
C LYS A 79 -2.08 -25.86 2.53
N ASP A 80 -2.36 -26.52 1.42
CA ASP A 80 -2.31 -27.98 1.30
C ASP A 80 -0.94 -28.39 0.74
N ALA A 81 -0.11 -28.99 1.58
CA ALA A 81 1.20 -29.48 1.19
C ALA A 81 1.15 -30.69 0.24
N THR A 82 0.02 -31.41 0.20
CA THR A 82 -0.18 -32.59 -0.66
C THR A 82 -0.72 -32.22 -2.04
N ALA A 83 -1.36 -31.04 -2.15
CA ALA A 83 -1.85 -30.46 -3.39
C ALA A 83 -1.51 -28.96 -3.45
N PRO A 84 -0.22 -28.60 -3.59
CA PRO A 84 0.19 -27.21 -3.62
C PRO A 84 -0.43 -26.47 -4.79
N ARG A 85 -0.87 -25.24 -4.56
CA ARG A 85 -1.42 -24.37 -5.60
C ARG A 85 -0.35 -24.00 -6.63
N LEU A 86 0.84 -23.66 -6.15
CA LEU A 86 1.98 -23.27 -6.97
C LEU A 86 3.06 -24.35 -6.93
N ASP A 87 3.51 -24.77 -8.11
CA ASP A 87 4.71 -25.60 -8.25
C ASP A 87 6.00 -24.78 -7.98
N ALA A 88 7.15 -25.45 -8.03
CA ALA A 88 8.44 -24.83 -7.71
C ALA A 88 8.83 -23.69 -8.67
N GLU A 89 8.51 -23.79 -9.95
CA GLU A 89 8.84 -22.77 -10.96
C GLU A 89 7.95 -21.54 -10.76
N GLN A 90 6.64 -21.77 -10.58
CA GLN A 90 5.66 -20.73 -10.29
C GLN A 90 5.98 -20.01 -8.98
N LEU A 91 6.36 -20.74 -7.93
CA LEU A 91 6.73 -20.17 -6.63
C LEU A 91 7.98 -19.30 -6.75
N SER A 92 8.98 -19.72 -7.53
CA SER A 92 10.17 -18.91 -7.83
C SER A 92 9.81 -17.62 -8.58
N PHE A 93 8.93 -17.71 -9.57
CA PHE A 93 8.44 -16.54 -10.30
C PHE A 93 7.67 -15.56 -9.39
N VAL A 94 6.70 -16.06 -8.63
CA VAL A 94 5.89 -15.26 -7.70
C VAL A 94 6.75 -14.65 -6.59
N SER A 95 7.78 -15.36 -6.13
CA SER A 95 8.76 -14.81 -5.17
C SER A 95 9.49 -13.60 -5.74
N LYS A 96 9.90 -13.63 -7.02
CA LYS A 96 10.54 -12.48 -7.68
C LYS A 96 9.58 -11.29 -7.77
N LEU A 97 8.31 -11.53 -8.09
CA LEU A 97 7.28 -10.48 -8.07
C LEU A 97 7.12 -9.88 -6.67
N LEU A 98 7.11 -10.71 -5.63
CA LEU A 98 7.05 -10.24 -4.24
C LEU A 98 8.25 -9.37 -3.88
N TYR A 99 9.49 -9.81 -4.19
CA TYR A 99 10.68 -9.00 -3.91
C TYR A 99 10.65 -7.66 -4.64
N PHE A 100 10.16 -7.65 -5.89
CA PHE A 100 10.00 -6.42 -6.65
C PHE A 100 8.93 -5.51 -6.03
N HIS A 101 7.81 -6.06 -5.54
CA HIS A 101 6.80 -5.31 -4.81
C HIS A 101 7.36 -4.73 -3.49
N LEU A 102 8.13 -5.51 -2.74
CA LEU A 102 8.70 -5.10 -1.46
C LEU A 102 9.64 -3.90 -1.59
N LEU A 103 10.33 -3.75 -2.73
CA LEU A 103 11.13 -2.56 -3.01
C LEU A 103 10.30 -1.28 -2.83
N PHE A 104 9.13 -1.23 -3.47
CA PHE A 104 8.22 -0.08 -3.40
C PHE A 104 7.45 -0.04 -2.08
N ALA A 105 6.97 -1.19 -1.61
CA ALA A 105 6.19 -1.27 -0.38
C ALA A 105 6.98 -0.80 0.86
N ILE A 106 8.30 -0.99 0.87
CA ILE A 106 9.19 -0.51 1.94
C ILE A 106 9.56 0.97 1.73
N SER A 107 9.82 1.42 0.50
CA SER A 107 10.15 2.83 0.25
C SER A 107 8.97 3.77 0.46
N THR A 108 7.74 3.32 0.14
CA THR A 108 6.52 4.12 0.22
C THR A 108 6.30 4.71 1.62
N PRO A 109 6.25 3.93 2.72
CA PRO A 109 6.05 4.49 4.05
C PRO A 109 7.19 5.43 4.47
N LEU A 110 8.44 5.19 4.05
CA LEU A 110 9.57 6.06 4.36
C LEU A 110 9.47 7.42 3.64
N LEU A 111 9.21 7.40 2.33
CA LEU A 111 9.03 8.59 1.51
C LEU A 111 7.82 9.40 1.98
N TRP A 112 6.73 8.72 2.25
CA TRP A 112 5.47 9.35 2.59
C TRP A 112 5.47 9.89 4.02
N ALA A 113 6.02 9.16 4.99
CA ALA A 113 6.24 9.66 6.35
C ALA A 113 7.15 10.90 6.35
N THR A 114 8.24 10.89 5.57
CA THR A 114 9.11 12.06 5.40
C THR A 114 8.35 13.25 4.83
N THR A 115 7.53 13.02 3.81
CA THR A 115 6.72 14.06 3.15
C THR A 115 5.70 14.68 4.13
N ILE A 116 4.99 13.84 4.90
CA ILE A 116 4.00 14.28 5.89
C ILE A 116 4.69 15.00 7.04
N PHE A 117 5.76 14.45 7.60
CA PHE A 117 6.50 15.06 8.70
C PHE A 117 7.02 16.46 8.34
N LEU A 118 7.65 16.60 7.17
CA LEU A 118 8.13 17.90 6.70
C LEU A 118 6.98 18.87 6.44
N ALA A 119 5.85 18.40 5.90
CA ALA A 119 4.67 19.23 5.69
C ALA A 119 4.10 19.76 7.02
N LEU A 120 3.95 18.90 8.02
CA LEU A 120 3.46 19.28 9.36
C LEU A 120 4.38 20.27 10.06
N LYS A 121 5.70 20.14 9.86
CA LYS A 121 6.69 21.01 10.49
C LYS A 121 6.83 22.38 9.80
N ARG A 122 6.62 22.46 8.49
CA ARG A 122 7.03 23.62 7.66
C ARG A 122 5.90 24.39 6.99
N PHE A 123 4.67 23.85 6.96
CA PHE A 123 3.51 24.63 6.56
C PHE A 123 2.89 25.33 7.79
N PRO A 124 2.34 26.54 7.61
CA PRO A 124 1.60 27.23 8.67
C PRO A 124 0.30 26.48 9.02
N SER A 125 -0.34 26.91 10.11
CA SER A 125 -1.68 26.49 10.50
C SER A 125 -2.59 27.72 10.53
N PRO A 126 -3.58 27.85 9.61
CA PRO A 126 -4.04 26.85 8.63
C PRO A 126 -3.05 26.60 7.47
N PRO A 127 -3.11 25.42 6.82
CA PRO A 127 -2.18 25.06 5.75
C PRO A 127 -2.41 25.94 4.51
N MET A 128 -1.33 26.55 4.01
CA MET A 128 -1.32 27.38 2.81
C MET A 128 0.05 27.34 2.13
N PRO A 129 0.15 27.69 0.83
CA PRO A 129 1.43 27.71 0.12
C PRO A 129 2.47 28.57 0.81
N SER A 130 3.68 28.04 0.94
CA SER A 130 4.85 28.72 1.52
C SER A 130 6.12 28.41 0.72
N ALA A 131 7.28 28.89 1.18
CA ALA A 131 8.59 28.54 0.62
C ALA A 131 8.84 27.03 0.56
N HIS A 132 8.22 26.24 1.45
CA HIS A 132 8.34 24.79 1.46
C HIS A 132 7.59 24.09 0.30
N SER A 133 6.67 24.78 -0.38
CA SER A 133 5.79 24.18 -1.40
C SER A 133 6.54 23.47 -2.53
N LYS A 134 7.70 23.98 -2.96
CA LYS A 134 8.48 23.38 -4.04
C LYS A 134 9.00 22.01 -3.66
N LEU A 135 9.58 21.89 -2.46
CA LEU A 135 10.08 20.62 -1.94
C LEU A 135 8.92 19.64 -1.67
N HIS A 136 7.84 20.11 -1.04
CA HIS A 136 6.68 19.28 -0.76
C HIS A 136 6.06 18.70 -2.05
N LYS A 137 5.92 19.51 -3.12
CA LYS A 137 5.44 19.01 -4.42
C LYS A 137 6.35 17.93 -5.00
N ARG A 138 7.68 18.10 -4.91
CA ARG A 138 8.64 17.10 -5.41
C ARG A 138 8.51 15.79 -4.63
N LEU A 139 8.56 15.85 -3.31
CA LEU A 139 8.44 14.66 -2.45
C LEU A 139 7.06 14.01 -2.56
N GLY A 140 5.99 14.80 -2.68
CA GLY A 140 4.63 14.33 -2.88
C GLY A 140 4.45 13.56 -4.19
N TRP A 141 5.04 14.04 -5.29
CA TRP A 141 5.00 13.30 -6.56
C TRP A 141 5.84 12.03 -6.53
N ILE A 142 7.03 12.07 -5.92
CA ILE A 142 7.85 10.86 -5.74
C ILE A 142 7.06 9.82 -4.93
N SER A 143 6.48 10.23 -3.79
CA SER A 143 5.65 9.35 -2.95
C SER A 143 4.41 8.83 -3.68
N THR A 144 3.78 9.66 -4.52
CA THR A 144 2.60 9.27 -5.32
C THR A 144 2.95 8.19 -6.33
N ILE A 145 4.03 8.39 -7.09
CA ILE A 145 4.49 7.41 -8.08
C ILE A 145 4.86 6.10 -7.37
N ASP A 146 5.62 6.19 -6.28
CA ASP A 146 6.04 5.03 -5.48
C ASP A 146 4.84 4.24 -4.94
N LEU A 147 3.84 4.91 -4.37
CA LEU A 147 2.61 4.28 -3.86
C LEU A 147 1.75 3.66 -4.97
N VAL A 148 1.67 4.29 -6.14
CA VAL A 148 1.01 3.70 -7.31
C VAL A 148 1.75 2.44 -7.75
N LEU A 149 3.08 2.44 -7.78
CA LEU A 149 3.88 1.26 -8.09
C LEU A 149 3.72 0.17 -7.02
N THR A 150 3.69 0.51 -5.74
CA THR A 150 3.33 -0.41 -4.64
C THR A 150 1.98 -1.06 -4.90
N SER A 151 0.98 -0.28 -5.30
CA SER A 151 -0.37 -0.78 -5.59
C SER A 151 -0.38 -1.71 -6.79
N VAL A 152 0.17 -1.28 -7.93
CA VAL A 152 0.22 -2.08 -9.16
C VAL A 152 0.98 -3.39 -8.95
N THR A 153 2.18 -3.33 -8.38
CA THR A 153 3.01 -4.52 -8.16
C THR A 153 2.39 -5.49 -7.14
N GLY A 154 1.70 -4.97 -6.12
CA GLY A 154 0.98 -5.80 -5.15
C GLY A 154 -0.22 -6.52 -5.77
N LEU A 155 -0.96 -5.84 -6.66
CA LEU A 155 -2.04 -6.46 -7.44
C LEU A 155 -1.51 -7.54 -8.39
N VAL A 156 -0.38 -7.26 -9.06
CA VAL A 156 0.30 -8.26 -9.92
C VAL A 156 0.71 -9.49 -9.11
N PHE A 157 1.35 -9.30 -7.95
CA PHE A 157 1.69 -10.41 -7.06
C PHE A 157 0.45 -11.23 -6.68
N TYR A 158 -0.61 -10.58 -6.20
CA TYR A 158 -1.83 -11.27 -5.77
C TYR A 158 -2.48 -12.06 -6.92
N TYR A 159 -2.56 -11.47 -8.11
CA TYR A 159 -3.12 -12.13 -9.28
C TYR A 159 -2.38 -13.43 -9.62
N PHE A 160 -1.05 -13.40 -9.69
CA PHE A 160 -0.25 -14.59 -10.01
C PHE A 160 -0.17 -15.60 -8.86
N ALA A 161 -0.32 -15.15 -7.61
CA ALA A 161 -0.31 -16.04 -6.46
C ALA A 161 -1.66 -16.77 -6.25
N PHE A 162 -2.79 -16.10 -6.50
CA PHE A 162 -4.10 -16.57 -6.03
C PHE A 162 -5.19 -16.67 -7.11
N MET A 163 -5.02 -16.08 -8.29
CA MET A 163 -6.06 -16.07 -9.32
C MET A 163 -5.69 -16.88 -10.56
N LYS A 164 -4.42 -16.83 -10.96
CA LYS A 164 -3.86 -17.73 -11.97
C LYS A 164 -3.56 -19.10 -11.37
#